data_AF-D8T4Y6-F1
#
_entry.id   AF-D8T4Y6-F1
#
_cell.length_a   1.000
_cell.length_b   1.000
_cell.length_c   1.000
_cell.angle_alpha   90.00
_cell.angle_beta   90.00
_cell.angle_gamma   90.00
#
_symmetry.space_group_name_H-M   'P 1'
#
loop_
_entity.id
_entity.type
_entity.pdbx_description
1 polymer ?
#
loop_
_entity_poly.entity_id
_entity_poly.type
_entity_poly.pdbx_seq_one_letter_code
_entity_poly.pdbx_strand_id
1 'polypeptide(L)' 'YRNGDRLSEEHETAIMEKILVHHPSYDQKAGAGIDFLKVDRPANFSDSSCFFVVRKDGSEDDFSYHKCLRSLVEKSFP' A
#
# COMPACT_ATOMS: atom_id res chain seq x y z
N TYR A 1 1.79 8.63 -11.32
CA TYR A 1 0.76 9.13 -10.39
C TYR A 1 1.30 10.34 -9.66
N ARG A 2 0.48 11.38 -9.54
CA ARG A 2 0.67 12.55 -8.69
C ARG A 2 0.10 12.25 -7.30
N ASN A 3 0.40 13.12 -6.33
CA ASN A 3 -0.18 13.01 -5.00
C ASN A 3 -1.70 13.23 -5.07
N GLY A 4 -2.46 12.36 -4.41
CA GLY A 4 -3.92 12.32 -4.45
C GLY A 4 -4.48 11.47 -5.59
N ASP A 5 -3.66 11.00 -6.54
CA ASP A 5 -4.16 10.17 -7.63
C ASP A 5 -4.53 8.78 -7.10
N ARG A 6 -5.76 8.34 -7.40
CA ARG A 6 -6.15 6.94 -7.35
C ARG A 6 -5.39 6.15 -8.42
N LEU A 7 -4.95 4.95 -8.08
CA LEU A 7 -4.32 4.05 -9.04
C LEU A 7 -5.35 3.58 -10.08
N SER A 8 -4.89 3.33 -11.31
CA SER A 8 -5.67 2.55 -12.27
C SER A 8 -5.92 1.15 -11.72
N GLU A 9 -7.02 0.53 -12.15
CA GLU A 9 -7.41 -0.82 -11.72
C GLU A 9 -6.30 -1.85 -11.98
N GLU A 10 -5.59 -1.74 -13.11
CA GLU A 10 -4.44 -2.59 -13.43
C GLU A 10 -3.30 -2.45 -12.41
N HIS A 11 -2.91 -1.20 -12.11
CA HIS A 11 -1.83 -0.95 -11.15
C HIS A 11 -2.25 -1.28 -9.71
N GLU A 12 -3.51 -1.04 -9.37
CA GLU A 12 -4.10 -1.40 -8.08
C GLU A 12 -4.04 -2.92 -7.86
N THR A 13 -4.53 -3.70 -8.82
CA THR A 13 -4.49 -5.17 -8.78
C THR A 13 -3.05 -5.67 -8.63
N ALA A 14 -2.13 -5.17 -9.45
CA ALA A 14 -0.73 -5.56 -9.37
C ALA A 14 -0.09 -5.25 -8.01
N ILE A 15 -0.36 -4.06 -7.44
CA ILE A 15 0.16 -3.68 -6.14
C ILE A 15 -0.49 -4.53 -5.03
N MET A 16 -1.79 -4.78 -5.06
CA MET A 16 -2.49 -5.57 -4.04
C MET A 16 -1.97 -7.02 -4.01
N GLU A 17 -1.96 -7.68 -5.17
CA GLU A 17 -1.67 -9.11 -5.29
C GLU A 17 -0.18 -9.45 -5.18
N LYS A 18 0.71 -8.55 -5.62
CA LYS A 18 2.15 -8.85 -5.72
C LYS A 18 3.00 -8.12 -4.70
N ILE A 19 2.48 -7.07 -4.07
CA ILE A 19 3.26 -6.22 -3.16
C ILE A 19 2.62 -6.16 -1.78
N LEU A 20 1.41 -5.62 -1.68
CA LEU A 20 0.77 -5.34 -0.38
C LEU A 20 0.59 -6.61 0.45
N VAL A 21 0.26 -7.75 -0.19
CA VAL A 21 0.13 -9.07 0.46
C VAL A 21 1.38 -9.49 1.25
N HIS A 22 2.56 -8.96 0.91
CA HIS A 22 3.80 -9.28 1.61
C HIS A 22 4.08 -8.35 2.79
N HIS A 23 3.31 -7.28 2.99
CA HIS A 23 3.52 -6.37 4.10
C HIS A 23 3.37 -7.12 5.44
N PRO A 24 4.32 -7.00 6.40
CA PRO A 24 4.24 -7.71 7.69
C PRO A 24 2.96 -7.43 8.49
N SER A 25 2.35 -6.26 8.28
CA SER A 25 1.10 -5.84 8.90
C SER A 25 -0.08 -5.87 7.91
N TYR A 26 -0.09 -6.78 6.94
CA TYR A 26 -1.11 -6.83 5.88
C TYR A 26 -2.54 -6.77 6.43
N ASP A 27 -2.88 -7.59 7.42
CA ASP A 27 -4.24 -7.65 7.98
C ASP A 27 -4.68 -6.31 8.58
N GLN A 28 -3.76 -5.59 9.23
CA GLN A 28 -4.02 -4.24 9.73
C GLN A 28 -4.24 -3.24 8.59
N LYS A 29 -3.45 -3.34 7.51
CA LYS A 29 -3.60 -2.46 6.35
C LYS A 29 -4.93 -2.71 5.65
N ALA A 30 -5.31 -3.97 5.44
CA ALA A 30 -6.59 -4.35 4.85
C ALA A 30 -7.79 -3.92 5.73
N GLY A 31 -7.73 -4.13 7.05
CA GLY A 31 -8.74 -3.68 8.01
C GLY A 31 -10.17 -4.09 7.60
N ALA A 32 -11.06 -3.11 7.45
CA ALA A 32 -12.45 -3.27 7.01
C ALA A 32 -12.62 -3.70 5.53
N GLY A 33 -11.52 -4.01 4.84
CA GLY A 33 -11.48 -4.31 3.42
C GLY A 33 -11.04 -3.09 2.61
N ILE A 34 -10.29 -3.36 1.54
CA ILE A 34 -9.72 -2.34 0.66
C ILE A 34 -10.80 -1.91 -0.35
N ASP A 35 -10.97 -0.59 -0.50
CA ASP A 35 -11.82 0.02 -1.53
C ASP A 35 -10.98 0.39 -2.76
N PHE A 36 -9.89 1.12 -2.55
CA PHE A 36 -8.91 1.43 -3.60
C PHE A 36 -7.56 1.82 -3.03
N LEU A 37 -6.57 1.93 -3.92
CA LEU A 37 -5.24 2.43 -3.62
C LEU A 37 -5.01 3.80 -4.24
N LYS A 38 -4.30 4.67 -3.53
CA LYS A 38 -3.85 5.96 -4.04
C LYS A 38 -2.37 6.20 -3.77
N VAL A 39 -1.78 7.15 -4.48
CA VAL A 39 -0.44 7.67 -4.16
C VAL A 39 -0.60 9.01 -3.49
N ASP A 40 0.02 9.19 -2.33
CA ASP A 40 -0.04 10.46 -1.60
C ASP A 40 1.23 10.71 -0.79
N ARG A 41 1.33 11.90 -0.17
CA ARG A 41 2.39 12.20 0.80
C ARG A 41 1.83 12.17 2.23
N PRO A 42 2.53 11.52 3.17
CA PRO A 42 2.17 11.60 4.58
C PRO A 42 2.25 13.05 5.06
N ALA A 43 1.23 13.51 5.79
CA ALA A 43 1.13 14.89 6.27
C ALA A 43 2.30 15.32 7.17
N ASN A 44 2.91 14.35 7.87
CA ASN A 44 3.86 14.64 8.95
C ASN A 44 5.33 14.49 8.53
N PHE A 45 5.64 13.78 7.44
CA PHE A 45 7.01 13.54 6.95
C PHE A 45 6.97 12.94 5.54
N SER A 46 7.60 13.63 4.57
CA SER A 46 8.51 13.07 3.54
C SER A 46 8.46 13.84 2.22
N ASP A 47 9.64 14.06 1.63
CA ASP A 47 9.79 14.49 0.22
C ASP A 47 9.33 13.42 -0.79
N SER A 48 9.15 12.18 -0.33
CA SER A 48 8.74 11.02 -1.14
C SER A 48 7.25 10.71 -1.01
N SER A 49 6.63 10.30 -2.11
CA SER A 49 5.26 9.79 -2.10
C SER A 49 5.22 8.31 -1.70
N CYS A 50 4.14 7.89 -1.03
CA CYS A 50 3.86 6.52 -0.62
C CYS A 50 2.52 6.03 -1.20
N PHE A 51 2.28 4.73 -1.10
CA PHE A 51 0.95 4.17 -1.39
C PHE A 51 0.08 4.24 -0.13
N PHE A 52 -1.19 4.52 -0.34
CA PHE A 52 -2.21 4.52 0.70
C PHE A 52 -3.29 3.49 0.35
N VAL A 53 -3.71 2.74 1.35
CA VAL A 53 -4.92 1.94 1.32
C VAL A 53 -6.07 2.84 1.76
N VAL A 54 -7.07 3.02 0.91
CA VAL A 54 -8.37 3.55 1.32
C VAL A 54 -9.30 2.37 1.56
N ARG A 55 -9.83 2.27 2.77
CA ARG A 55 -10.69 1.16 3.20
C ARG A 55 -12.15 1.47 2.93
N LYS A 56 -12.99 0.43 2.89
CA LYS A 56 -14.43 0.54 2.65
C LYS A 56 -15.19 1.34 3.72
N ASP A 57 -14.61 1.47 4.92
CA ASP A 57 -15.15 2.31 6.00
C ASP A 57 -14.74 3.79 5.88
N GLY A 58 -13.99 4.15 4.83
CA GLY A 58 -13.50 5.50 4.58
C GLY A 58 -12.22 5.85 5.33
N SER A 59 -11.71 4.97 6.19
CA SER A 59 -10.39 5.17 6.81
C SER A 59 -9.26 4.94 5.80
N GLU A 60 -8.14 5.61 6.01
CA GLU A 60 -6.95 5.45 5.19
C GLU A 60 -5.70 5.16 6.03
N ASP A 61 -4.74 4.47 5.42
CA ASP A 61 -3.47 4.14 6.05
C ASP A 61 -2.39 3.99 4.96
N ASP A 62 -1.18 4.49 5.22
CA ASP A 62 -0.07 4.37 4.29
C ASP A 62 0.60 3.00 4.40
N PHE A 63 1.28 2.57 3.34
CA PHE A 63 2.20 1.45 3.43
C PHE A 63 3.47 1.68 2.63
N SER A 64 4.55 1.10 3.14
CA SER A 64 5.86 1.19 2.52
C SER A 64 6.08 0.04 1.56
N TYR A 65 6.19 0.36 0.27
CA TYR A 65 6.62 -0.58 -0.77
C TYR A 65 7.92 -1.33 -0.40
N HIS A 66 8.89 -0.62 0.21
CA HIS A 66 10.15 -1.22 0.64
C HIS A 66 9.97 -2.28 1.72
N LYS A 67 9.04 -2.10 2.66
CA LYS A 67 8.73 -3.11 3.69
C LYS A 67 8.13 -4.35 3.07
N CYS A 68 7.22 -4.18 2.10
CA CYS A 68 6.64 -5.28 1.35
C CYS A 68 7.71 -6.11 0.63
N LEU A 69 8.58 -5.44 -0.15
CA LEU A 69 9.65 -6.11 -0.89
C LEU A 69 10.64 -6.82 0.02
N ARG A 70 11.06 -6.17 1.11
CA ARG A 70 11.97 -6.78 2.08
C ARG A 70 11.38 -8.08 2.64
N SER A 71 10.12 -8.03 3.08
CA SER A 71 9.45 -9.22 3.61
C SER A 71 9.29 -10.32 2.55
N LEU A 72 9.04 -9.96 1.28
CA LEU A 72 9.01 -10.92 0.18
C LEU A 72 10.37 -11.62 -0.02
N VAL A 73 11.46 -10.85 -0.06
CA VAL A 73 12.81 -11.40 -0.24
C VAL A 73 13.17 -12.32 0.93
N GLU A 74 12.96 -11.90 2.17
CA GLU A 74 13.22 -12.69 3.38
C GLU A 74 12.44 -14.02 3.39
N LYS A 75 11.18 -14.02 2.91
CA LYS A 75 10.36 -15.24 2.81
C LYS A 75 10.80 -16.16 1.68
N SER A 76 11.40 -15.62 0.62
CA SER A 76 11.78 -16.39 -0.58
C SER A 76 13.21 -16.94 -0.49
N PHE A 77 14.08 -16.29 0.28
CA PHE A 77 15.49 -16.63 0.45
C PHE A 77 15.88 -16.57 1.94
N PRO A 78 15.53 -17.60 2.74
CA PRO A 78 15.80 -17.64 4.17
C PRO A 78 17.28 -17.86 4.52
#